data_AF-A0A8B6DLM2-F1
#
_entry.id   AF-A0A8B6DLM2-F1
#
_cell.length_a   1.000
_cell.length_b   1.000
_cell.length_c   1.000
_cell.angle_alpha   90.00
_cell.angle_beta   90.00
_cell.angle_gamma   90.00
#
_symmetry.space_group_name_H-M   'P 1'
#
loop_
_entity.id
_entity.type
_entity.pdbx_description
1 polymer ?
#
loop_
_entity_poly.entity_id
_entity_poly.type
_entity_poly.pdbx_seq_one_letter_code
_entity_poly.pdbx_strand_id
1 'polypeptide(L)'
;MLSTKLFEQIECVLSEIRQTPSFGGVQLILSGDFFQLPPVANPSYGDNGSYCFLSRFIRCLHHVQLTEMHRQSEPDLIAAIHQSARYDQ
;
A
#
# COMPACT_ATOMS: atom_id res chain seq x y z
N MET A 1 -4.93 0.96 -4.09
CA MET A 1 -4.55 0.91 -5.52
C MET A 1 -3.49 -0.13 -5.88
N LEU A 2 -2.39 -0.30 -5.12
CA LEU A 2 -1.35 -1.32 -5.41
C LEU A 2 -1.77 -2.73 -4.94
N SER A 3 -1.82 -3.71 -5.85
CA SER A 3 -2.17 -5.09 -5.52
C SER A 3 -0.97 -5.91 -5.00
N THR A 4 -1.25 -6.97 -4.25
CA THR A 4 -0.25 -7.95 -3.80
C THR A 4 0.51 -8.56 -4.98
N LYS A 5 -0.22 -8.92 -6.03
CA LYS A 5 0.35 -9.56 -7.23
C LYS A 5 1.37 -8.65 -7.91
N LEU A 6 0.99 -7.39 -8.18
CA LEU A 6 1.88 -6.43 -8.82
C LEU A 6 3.12 -6.17 -7.97
N PHE A 7 2.96 -6.03 -6.66
CA PHE A 7 4.07 -5.79 -5.75
C PHE A 7 5.09 -6.95 -5.74
N GLU A 8 4.61 -8.20 -5.71
CA GLU A 8 5.47 -9.38 -5.76
C GLU A 8 6.10 -9.61 -7.13
N GLN A 9 5.42 -9.21 -8.22
CA GLN A 9 6.01 -9.23 -9.55
C GLN A 9 7.18 -8.25 -9.67
N ILE A 10 7.04 -7.04 -9.11
CA ILE A 10 8.14 -6.06 -9.07
C ILE A 10 9.33 -6.63 -8.28
N GLU A 11 9.07 -7.26 -7.13
CA GLU A 11 10.12 -7.91 -6.33
C GLU A 11 10.85 -8.98 -7.14
N CYS A 12 10.11 -9.88 -7.80
CA CYS A 12 10.64 -10.95 -8.62
C CYS A 12 11.54 -10.41 -9.74
N VAL A 13 11.05 -9.42 -10.50
CA VAL A 13 11.80 -8.81 -11.62
C VAL A 13 13.09 -8.14 -11.13
N LEU A 14 13.02 -7.36 -10.05
CA LEU A 14 14.19 -6.66 -9.51
C LEU A 14 15.23 -7.63 -8.94
N SER A 15 14.78 -8.67 -8.23
CA SER A 15 15.66 -9.68 -7.65
C SER A 15 16.36 -10.49 -8.73
N GLU A 16 15.66 -10.83 -9.82
CA GLU A 16 16.23 -11.54 -10.97
C GLU A 16 17.27 -10.67 -11.71
N ILE A 17 16.95 -9.42 -12.02
CA ILE A 17 17.86 -8.53 -12.76
C ILE A 17 19.13 -8.23 -11.94
N ARG A 18 18.98 -7.99 -10.64
CA ARG A 18 20.09 -7.56 -9.77
C ARG A 18 20.79 -8.72 -9.06
N GLN A 19 20.32 -9.95 -9.23
CA GLN A 19 20.84 -11.16 -8.58
C GLN A 19 21.02 -10.98 -7.07
N THR A 20 20.08 -10.26 -6.45
CA THR A 20 20.10 -9.87 -5.04
C THR A 20 18.70 -10.08 -4.49
N PRO A 21 18.52 -10.72 -3.31
CA PRO A 21 17.20 -10.98 -2.78
C PRO A 21 16.49 -9.67 -2.38
N SER A 22 15.15 -9.72 -2.29
CA SER A 22 14.30 -8.63 -1.81
C SER A 22 14.46 -7.33 -2.63
N PHE A 23 13.70 -7.24 -3.71
CA PHE A 23 13.67 -6.07 -4.61
C PHE A 23 15.05 -5.75 -5.20
N GLY A 24 15.90 -6.77 -5.38
CA GLY A 24 17.24 -6.55 -5.88
C GLY A 24 18.12 -5.70 -4.95
N GLY A 25 17.79 -5.53 -3.67
CA GLY A 25 18.49 -4.63 -2.75
C GLY A 25 18.22 -3.14 -3.01
N VAL A 26 17.09 -2.78 -3.62
CA VAL A 26 16.63 -1.39 -3.71
C VAL A 26 16.08 -0.94 -2.36
N GLN A 27 16.43 0.28 -1.93
CA GLN A 27 15.78 0.90 -0.77
C GLN A 27 14.33 1.23 -1.12
N LEU A 28 13.38 0.61 -0.42
CA LEU A 28 11.96 0.87 -0.60
C LEU A 28 11.50 2.03 0.28
N ILE A 29 10.85 3.01 -0.34
CA ILE A 29 10.11 4.06 0.34
C ILE A 29 8.68 4.00 -0.20
N LEU A 30 7.74 3.58 0.64
CA LEU A 30 6.33 3.48 0.30
C LEU A 30 5.55 4.57 1.03
N SER A 31 4.61 5.19 0.34
CA SER A 31 3.68 6.16 0.91
C SER A 31 2.30 5.93 0.32
N GLY A 32 1.28 6.00 1.16
CA GLY A 32 -0.10 5.82 0.76
C GLY A 32 -1.04 5.67 1.94
N ASP A 33 -2.31 5.51 1.61
CA ASP A 33 -3.39 5.35 2.58
C ASP A 33 -4.27 4.17 2.13
N PHE A 34 -4.37 3.15 2.98
CA PHE A 34 -5.14 1.94 2.68
C PHE A 34 -6.63 2.07 2.98
N PHE A 35 -7.07 3.15 3.63
CA PHE A 35 -8.49 3.48 3.80
C PHE A 35 -9.09 4.19 2.58
N GLN A 36 -8.25 4.53 1.60
CA GLN A 36 -8.69 5.05 0.30
C GLN A 36 -9.04 3.89 -0.65
N LEU A 37 -9.03 4.16 -1.95
CA LEU A 37 -9.50 3.20 -2.94
C LEU A 37 -8.68 1.89 -2.94
N PRO A 38 -9.36 0.72 -2.90
CA PRO A 38 -8.71 -0.58 -3.01
C PRO A 38 -8.02 -0.74 -4.38
N PRO A 39 -7.11 -1.73 -4.52
CA PRO A 39 -6.69 -2.19 -5.84
C PRO A 39 -7.90 -2.71 -6.65
N VAL A 40 -7.90 -2.43 -7.95
CA VAL A 40 -8.94 -2.96 -8.84
C VAL A 40 -8.58 -4.38 -9.23
N ALA A 41 -9.49 -5.34 -9.00
CA ALA A 41 -9.29 -6.72 -9.40
C ALA A 41 -9.23 -6.86 -10.93
N ASN A 42 -8.36 -7.74 -11.40
CA ASN A 42 -8.23 -8.08 -12.81
C ASN A 42 -8.12 -9.61 -13.00
N PRO A 43 -9.28 -10.30 -13.14
CA PRO A 43 -9.32 -11.75 -13.26
C PRO A 43 -8.56 -12.30 -14.47
N SER A 44 -8.54 -11.55 -15.58
CA SER A 44 -7.83 -11.95 -16.81
C SER A 44 -6.32 -12.10 -16.60
N TYR A 45 -5.75 -11.40 -15.62
CA TYR A 45 -4.35 -11.51 -15.23
C TYR A 45 -4.17 -12.33 -13.94
N GLY A 46 -5.25 -12.88 -13.36
CA GLY A 46 -5.23 -13.58 -12.07
C GLY A 46 -4.84 -12.64 -10.93
N ASP A 47 -5.30 -11.40 -10.95
CA ASP A 47 -5.18 -10.44 -9.85
C ASP A 47 -6.54 -10.28 -9.16
N ASN A 48 -6.63 -10.66 -7.89
CA ASN A 48 -7.87 -10.58 -7.13
C ASN A 48 -8.11 -9.20 -6.51
N GLY A 49 -7.23 -8.21 -6.75
CA GLY A 49 -7.32 -6.88 -6.15
C GLY A 49 -6.93 -6.87 -4.66
N SER A 50 -6.24 -7.91 -4.19
CA SER A 50 -5.75 -8.01 -2.82
C SER A 50 -4.78 -6.88 -2.51
N TYR A 51 -4.88 -6.27 -1.32
CA TYR A 51 -3.99 -5.20 -0.90
C TYR A 51 -2.53 -5.64 -0.79
N CYS A 52 -1.58 -4.79 -1.21
CA CYS A 52 -0.15 -5.10 -1.16
C CYS A 52 0.38 -5.40 0.26
N PHE A 53 -0.23 -4.86 1.33
CA PHE A 53 0.19 -5.14 2.71
C PHE A 53 0.03 -6.61 3.14
N LEU A 54 -0.71 -7.41 2.36
CA LEU A 54 -0.80 -8.85 2.57
C LEU A 54 0.45 -9.60 2.12
N SER A 55 1.30 -8.97 1.28
CA SER A 55 2.55 -9.57 0.83
C SER A 55 3.52 -9.74 2.00
N ARG A 56 4.26 -10.86 2.00
CA ARG A 56 5.30 -11.14 2.99
C ARG A 56 6.38 -10.05 3.05
N PHE A 57 6.61 -9.35 1.93
CA PHE A 57 7.66 -8.35 1.82
C PHE A 57 7.33 -7.04 2.55
N ILE A 58 6.06 -6.73 2.79
CA ILE A 58 5.66 -5.52 3.54
C ILE A 58 5.85 -5.73 5.05
N ARG A 59 5.75 -6.97 5.55
CA ARG A 59 5.85 -7.27 6.99
C ARG A 59 7.18 -6.86 7.62
N CYS A 60 8.23 -6.70 6.82
CA CYS A 60 9.57 -6.36 7.27
C CYS A 60 9.88 -4.85 7.15
N LEU A 61 8.92 -4.02 6.75
CA LEU A 61 9.15 -2.59 6.57
C LEU A 61 8.96 -1.80 7.88
N HIS A 62 9.70 -0.71 8.00
CA HIS A 62 9.44 0.28 9.06
C HIS A 62 8.21 1.11 8.68
N HIS A 63 7.25 1.19 9.60
CA HIS A 63 6.00 1.90 9.38
C HIS A 63 6.01 3.21 10.16
N VAL A 64 5.67 4.30 9.48
CA VAL A 64 5.48 5.62 10.10
C VAL A 64 4.09 6.12 9.72
N GLN A 65 3.29 6.47 10.71
CA GLN A 65 1.98 7.07 10.51
C GLN A 65 2.08 8.59 10.67
N LEU A 66 1.67 9.32 9.64
CA LEU A 66 1.51 10.77 9.72
C LEU A 66 0.14 11.08 10.35
N THR A 67 0.13 11.98 11.34
CA THR A 67 -1.07 12.29 12.14
C THR A 67 -1.56 13.71 11.98
N GLU A 68 -0.71 14.63 11.51
CA GLU A 68 -1.07 16.03 11.32
C GLU A 68 -1.81 16.24 10.00
N MET A 69 -2.97 16.90 10.07
CA MET A 69 -3.80 17.22 8.92
C MET A 69 -3.50 18.64 8.44
N HIS A 70 -2.97 18.75 7.22
CA HIS A 70 -2.65 20.04 6.60
C HIS A 70 -3.67 20.52 5.56
N ARG A 71 -4.52 19.61 5.05
CA ARG A 71 -5.46 19.94 3.95
C ARG A 71 -6.71 20.66 4.46
N GLN A 72 -7.31 20.16 5.52
CA GLN A 72 -8.47 20.76 6.19
C GLN A 72 -8.02 21.44 7.48
N SER A 73 -8.68 22.53 7.86
CA SER A 73 -8.40 23.25 9.12
C SER A 73 -9.56 23.15 10.12
N GLU A 74 -10.75 22.82 9.65
CA GLU A 74 -11.99 22.77 10.42
C GLU A 74 -12.06 21.45 11.20
N PRO A 75 -12.08 21.49 12.55
CA PRO A 75 -12.03 20.27 13.38
C PRO A 75 -13.19 19.31 13.11
N ASP A 76 -14.39 19.83 12.90
CA ASP A 76 -15.59 19.02 12.66
C ASP A 76 -15.51 18.29 11.32
N LEU A 77 -14.96 18.92 10.28
CA LEU A 77 -14.76 18.31 8.97
C LEU A 77 -13.68 17.21 9.03
N ILE A 78 -12.59 17.47 9.75
CA ILE A 78 -11.53 16.47 9.96
C ILE A 78 -12.11 15.24 10.69
N ALA A 79 -12.89 15.47 11.74
CA ALA A 79 -13.54 14.39 12.49
C ALA A 79 -14.49 13.58 11.60
N ALA A 80 -15.34 14.24 10.80
CA ALA A 80 -16.25 13.58 9.88
C ALA A 80 -15.51 12.74 8.82
N ILE A 81 -14.43 13.26 8.23
CA ILE A 81 -13.62 12.53 7.24
C ILE A 81 -12.97 11.30 7.90
N HIS A 82 -12.34 11.46 9.08
CA HIS A 82 -11.72 10.35 9.80
C HIS A 82 -12.73 9.26 10.18
N GLN A 83 -13.94 9.65 10.56
CA GLN A 83 -15.01 8.71 10.84
C GLN A 83 -15.45 7.96 9.57
N SER A 84 -15.62 8.67 8.46
CA SER A 84 -16.02 8.06 7.19
C SER A 84 -14.99 7.04 6.67
N ALA A 85 -13.70 7.35 6.78
CA ALA A 85 -12.61 6.47 6.35
C ALA A 85 -12.54 5.17 7.16
N ARG A 86 -13.10 5.15 8.38
CA ARG A 86 -13.02 4.01 9.31
C ARG A 86 -14.32 3.22 9.43
N TYR A 87 -15.38 3.62 8.71
CA TYR A 87 -16.72 3.07 8.87
C TYR A 87 -16.88 1.62 8.39
N ASP A 88 -15.98 1.14 7.52
CA ASP A 88 -16.00 -0.24 6.97
C ASP A 88 -15.20 -1.27 7.81
N GLN A 89 -15.06 -1.06 9.13
CA GLN A 89 -14.54 -2.07 10.08
C GLN A 89 -15.55 -2.44 11.16
#